data_AF-A0A1V0UQP4-F1
#
_entry.id   AF-A0A1V0UQP4-F1
#
_cell.length_a   1.000
_cell.length_b   1.000
_cell.length_c   1.000
_cell.angle_alpha   90.00
_cell.angle_beta   90.00
_cell.angle_gamma   90.00
#
_symmetry.space_group_name_H-M   'P 1'
#
loop_
_entity.id
_entity.type
_entity.pdbx_description
1 polymer ?
#
loop_
_entity_poly.entity_id
_entity_poly.type
_entity_poly.pdbx_seq_one_letter_code
_entity_poly.pdbx_strand_id
1 'polypeptide(L)'
;MNDYKAAFNEAVTDLINHKITDRQERIKAVEALTDAYIDSVGQAPDSVQLERLADYILVEELTDMHPDKITREEYPFFSSWQLQRRRNKESSFGNVATVGVDGKDHRKMTKRKRRRAEDNYVDRSAKIRNKERRERYRIERKPGEVRTYYQQ
;
A
#
# COMPACT_ATOMS: atom_id res chain seq x y z
N MET A 1 -18.34 -25.96 -30.51
CA MET A 1 -18.01 -26.07 -29.07
C MET A 1 -18.49 -24.76 -28.43
N ASN A 2 -19.64 -24.80 -27.73
CA ASN A 2 -20.34 -23.72 -27.00
C ASN A 2 -20.18 -22.25 -27.45
N ASP A 3 -20.67 -21.94 -28.65
CA ASP A 3 -20.75 -20.58 -29.20
C ASP A 3 -21.58 -19.62 -28.30
N TYR A 4 -22.68 -20.13 -27.72
CA TYR A 4 -23.57 -19.36 -26.86
C TYR A 4 -22.89 -18.81 -25.58
N LYS A 5 -21.89 -19.51 -25.02
CA LYS A 5 -21.14 -19.01 -23.85
C LYS A 5 -20.22 -17.86 -24.22
N ALA A 6 -19.62 -17.92 -25.41
CA ALA A 6 -18.76 -16.85 -25.92
C ALA A 6 -19.62 -15.62 -26.26
N ALA A 7 -20.74 -15.80 -26.96
CA ALA A 7 -21.69 -14.74 -27.26
C ALA A 7 -22.22 -14.04 -25.99
N PHE A 8 -22.54 -14.81 -24.94
CA PHE A 8 -22.95 -14.22 -23.67
C PHE A 8 -21.82 -13.43 -22.99
N ASN A 9 -20.58 -13.91 -23.02
CA ASN A 9 -19.42 -13.19 -22.48
C ASN A 9 -19.20 -11.85 -23.22
N GLU A 10 -19.35 -11.83 -24.54
CA GLU A 10 -19.30 -10.60 -25.33
C GLU A 10 -20.43 -9.64 -24.94
N ALA A 11 -21.67 -10.12 -24.86
CA ALA A 11 -22.81 -9.32 -24.44
C ALA A 11 -22.66 -8.75 -23.02
N VAL A 12 -22.12 -9.52 -22.07
CA VAL A 12 -21.79 -9.05 -20.72
C VAL A 12 -20.72 -7.95 -20.78
N THR A 13 -19.71 -8.12 -21.60
CA THR A 13 -18.63 -7.13 -21.76
C THR A 13 -19.17 -5.83 -22.37
N ASP A 14 -20.04 -5.91 -23.36
CA ASP A 14 -20.71 -4.76 -23.96
C ASP A 14 -21.62 -4.03 -22.96
N LEU A 15 -22.40 -4.78 -22.18
CA LEU A 15 -23.24 -4.23 -21.12
C LEU A 15 -22.43 -3.46 -20.08
N ILE A 16 -21.29 -4.01 -19.64
CA ILE A 16 -20.39 -3.36 -18.69
C ILE A 16 -19.78 -2.08 -19.31
N ASN A 17 -19.45 -2.11 -20.60
CA ASN A 17 -18.88 -0.97 -21.31
C ASN A 17 -19.86 0.20 -21.46
N HIS A 18 -21.17 -0.05 -21.46
CA HIS A 18 -22.18 1.01 -21.48
C HIS A 18 -22.15 1.91 -20.23
N LYS A 19 -21.58 1.45 -19.11
CA LYS A 19 -21.37 2.23 -17.88
C LYS A 19 -22.64 2.97 -17.42
N ILE A 20 -23.73 2.24 -17.28
CA ILE A 20 -25.01 2.78 -16.82
C ILE A 20 -24.82 3.30 -15.38
N THR A 21 -25.10 4.58 -15.18
CA THR A 21 -24.90 5.26 -13.90
C THR A 21 -26.00 4.98 -12.90
N ASP A 22 -27.24 4.83 -13.34
CA ASP A 22 -28.35 4.52 -12.45
C ASP A 22 -28.38 3.04 -12.07
N ARG A 23 -28.45 2.76 -10.77
CA ARG A 23 -28.43 1.39 -10.24
C ARG A 23 -29.66 0.59 -10.65
N GLN A 24 -30.84 1.20 -10.67
CA GLN A 24 -32.08 0.48 -10.97
C GLN A 24 -32.13 0.12 -12.45
N GLU A 25 -31.72 1.03 -13.33
CA GLU A 25 -31.59 0.75 -14.76
C GLU A 25 -30.55 -0.35 -15.02
N ARG A 26 -29.42 -0.32 -14.30
CA ARG A 26 -28.39 -1.34 -14.42
C ARG A 26 -28.88 -2.72 -13.99
N ILE A 27 -29.60 -2.83 -12.86
CA ILE A 27 -30.21 -4.08 -12.40
C ILE A 27 -31.16 -4.63 -13.46
N LYS A 28 -32.06 -3.80 -14.00
CA LYS A 28 -33.00 -4.22 -15.06
C LYS A 28 -32.29 -4.69 -16.32
N ALA A 29 -31.21 -4.02 -16.72
CA ALA A 29 -30.44 -4.41 -17.90
C ALA A 29 -29.72 -5.76 -17.69
N VAL A 30 -29.20 -6.00 -16.49
CA VAL A 30 -28.60 -7.28 -16.10
C VAL A 30 -29.67 -8.39 -16.09
N GLU A 31 -30.81 -8.15 -15.46
CA GLU A 31 -31.95 -9.09 -15.42
C GLU A 31 -32.40 -9.46 -16.83
N ALA A 32 -32.64 -8.47 -17.70
CA ALA A 32 -33.04 -8.71 -19.08
C ALA A 32 -32.01 -9.54 -19.86
N LEU A 33 -30.70 -9.32 -19.63
CA LEU A 33 -29.64 -10.09 -20.27
C LEU A 33 -29.61 -11.54 -19.76
N THR A 34 -29.77 -11.76 -18.44
CA THR A 34 -29.78 -13.10 -17.85
C THR A 34 -31.02 -13.89 -18.24
N ASP A 35 -32.18 -13.24 -18.27
CA ASP A 35 -33.45 -13.88 -18.66
C ASP A 35 -33.42 -14.29 -20.13
N ALA A 36 -32.93 -13.43 -21.02
CA ALA A 36 -32.78 -13.78 -22.44
C ALA A 36 -31.82 -14.98 -22.67
N TYR A 37 -30.78 -15.10 -21.84
CA TYR A 37 -29.88 -16.26 -21.90
C TYR A 37 -30.57 -17.54 -21.39
N ILE A 38 -31.32 -17.44 -20.30
CA ILE A 38 -32.06 -18.58 -19.74
C ILE A 38 -33.16 -19.04 -20.71
N ASP A 39 -33.88 -18.12 -21.35
CA ASP A 39 -34.92 -18.44 -22.32
C ASP A 39 -34.37 -19.13 -23.57
N SER A 40 -33.16 -18.78 -24.00
CA SER A 40 -32.53 -19.35 -25.20
C SER A 40 -31.82 -20.68 -24.95
N VAL A 41 -31.17 -20.85 -23.78
CA VAL A 41 -30.33 -22.02 -23.47
C VAL A 41 -31.04 -23.01 -22.52
N GLY A 42 -32.01 -22.54 -21.75
CA GLY A 42 -32.72 -23.33 -20.72
C GLY A 42 -31.86 -23.64 -19.49
N GLN A 43 -30.69 -23.02 -19.36
CA GLN A 43 -29.74 -23.22 -18.27
C GLN A 43 -29.24 -21.89 -17.71
N ALA A 44 -28.85 -21.90 -16.43
CA ALA A 44 -28.22 -20.74 -15.81
C ALA A 44 -26.90 -20.38 -16.53
N PRO A 45 -26.58 -19.08 -16.63
CA PRO A 45 -25.28 -18.63 -17.13
C PRO A 45 -24.11 -19.15 -16.30
N ASP A 46 -22.91 -19.08 -16.87
CA ASP A 46 -21.69 -19.46 -16.16
C ASP A 46 -21.46 -18.61 -14.90
N SER A 47 -21.00 -19.23 -13.82
CA SER A 47 -20.89 -18.56 -12.51
C SER A 47 -19.93 -17.37 -12.55
N VAL A 48 -18.88 -17.46 -13.36
CA VAL A 48 -17.91 -16.38 -13.55
C VAL A 48 -18.56 -15.14 -14.18
N GLN A 49 -19.51 -15.34 -15.10
CA GLN A 49 -20.22 -14.22 -15.73
C GLN A 49 -21.23 -13.59 -14.77
N LEU A 50 -21.89 -14.40 -13.94
CA LEU A 50 -22.78 -13.90 -12.89
C LEU A 50 -22.01 -13.06 -11.86
N GLU A 51 -20.80 -13.49 -11.48
CA GLU A 51 -19.92 -12.71 -10.59
C GLU A 51 -19.57 -11.35 -11.19
N ARG A 52 -19.21 -11.30 -12.48
CA ARG A 52 -18.95 -10.03 -13.20
C ARG A 52 -20.17 -9.10 -13.23
N LEU A 53 -21.37 -9.65 -13.45
CA LEU A 53 -22.61 -8.89 -13.45
C LEU A 53 -22.96 -8.38 -12.05
N ALA A 54 -22.71 -9.18 -11.01
CA ALA A 54 -22.88 -8.76 -9.62
C ALA A 54 -21.92 -7.62 -9.25
N ASP A 55 -20.65 -7.72 -9.62
CA ASP A 55 -19.67 -6.64 -9.45
C ASP A 55 -20.09 -5.36 -10.19
N TYR A 56 -20.67 -5.50 -11.38
CA TYR A 56 -21.20 -4.36 -12.13
C TYR A 56 -22.39 -3.71 -11.43
N ILE A 57 -23.29 -4.49 -10.82
CA ILE A 57 -24.40 -3.96 -10.01
C ILE A 57 -23.88 -3.17 -8.80
N LEU A 58 -22.79 -3.62 -8.17
CA LEU A 58 -22.21 -3.06 -6.94
C LEU A 58 -21.04 -2.09 -7.20
N VAL A 59 -20.94 -1.54 -8.42
CA VAL A 59 -19.76 -0.77 -8.84
C VAL A 59 -19.52 0.47 -7.96
N GLU A 60 -20.58 1.13 -7.48
CA GLU A 60 -20.48 2.30 -6.61
C GLU A 60 -19.85 1.92 -5.27
N GLU A 61 -20.32 0.84 -4.66
CA GLU A 61 -19.80 0.37 -3.40
C GLU A 61 -18.37 -0.16 -3.56
N LEU A 62 -18.10 -0.98 -4.57
CA LEU A 62 -16.77 -1.59 -4.76
C LEU A 62 -15.68 -0.57 -5.12
N THR A 63 -16.07 0.56 -5.73
CA THR A 63 -15.14 1.64 -6.12
C THR A 63 -14.93 2.68 -5.00
N ASP A 64 -15.88 2.82 -4.06
CA ASP A 64 -15.74 3.77 -2.95
C ASP A 64 -14.56 3.42 -2.03
N MET A 65 -13.52 4.27 -2.05
CA MET A 65 -12.30 4.11 -1.27
C MET A 65 -12.30 4.86 0.07
N HIS A 66 -13.46 5.36 0.54
CA HIS A 66 -13.51 6.10 1.79
C HIS A 66 -12.90 5.27 2.96
N PRO A 67 -11.92 5.82 3.71
CA PRO A 67 -11.25 5.07 4.80
C PRO A 67 -12.24 4.56 5.86
N ASP A 68 -13.20 5.42 6.22
CA ASP A 68 -14.21 5.20 7.26
C ASP A 68 -15.48 4.49 6.76
N LYS A 69 -15.43 3.83 5.60
CA LYS A 69 -16.56 3.10 5.03
C LYS A 69 -17.22 2.13 6.02
N ILE A 70 -16.40 1.45 6.84
CA ILE A 70 -16.86 0.50 7.88
C ILE A 70 -17.78 1.17 8.90
N THR A 71 -17.47 2.39 9.32
CA THR A 71 -18.17 3.06 10.41
C THR A 71 -19.31 3.95 9.91
N ARG A 72 -19.29 4.33 8.64
CA ARG A 72 -20.26 5.25 8.03
C ARG A 72 -21.50 4.52 7.50
N GLU A 73 -21.34 3.30 7.02
CA GLU A 73 -22.39 2.54 6.35
C GLU A 73 -22.87 1.40 7.25
N GLU A 74 -24.19 1.16 7.25
CA GLU A 74 -24.78 0.05 8.02
C GLU A 74 -24.31 -1.32 7.49
N TYR A 75 -24.20 -1.45 6.16
CA TYR A 75 -23.75 -2.68 5.48
C TYR A 75 -22.61 -2.36 4.50
N PRO A 76 -21.35 -2.29 4.98
CA PRO A 76 -20.21 -1.95 4.13
C PRO A 76 -19.78 -3.14 3.26
N PHE A 77 -19.71 -2.93 1.95
CA PHE A 77 -19.13 -3.89 1.00
C PHE A 77 -17.68 -3.54 0.69
N PHE A 78 -16.81 -4.53 0.49
CA PHE A 78 -15.41 -4.29 0.10
C PHE A 78 -15.03 -5.10 -1.13
N SER A 79 -14.26 -4.48 -2.02
CA SER A 79 -13.57 -5.21 -3.07
C SER A 79 -12.41 -6.03 -2.50
N SER A 80 -11.99 -7.05 -3.24
CA SER A 80 -10.85 -7.92 -2.90
C SER A 80 -9.58 -7.11 -2.64
N TRP A 81 -9.32 -6.08 -3.45
CA TRP A 81 -8.18 -5.19 -3.27
C TRP A 81 -8.28 -4.33 -2.00
N GLN A 82 -9.48 -3.81 -1.67
CA GLN A 82 -9.70 -3.05 -0.44
C GLN A 82 -9.46 -3.93 0.80
N LEU A 83 -9.94 -5.18 0.78
CA LEU A 83 -9.67 -6.16 1.83
C LEU A 83 -8.16 -6.46 1.94
N GLN A 84 -7.49 -6.67 0.81
CA GLN A 84 -6.05 -6.90 0.81
C GLN A 84 -5.27 -5.71 1.39
N ARG A 85 -5.66 -4.48 1.05
CA ARG A 85 -5.07 -3.26 1.62
C ARG A 85 -5.27 -3.19 3.14
N ARG A 86 -6.46 -3.55 3.65
CA ARG A 86 -6.73 -3.63 5.09
C ARG A 86 -5.85 -4.68 5.76
N ARG A 87 -5.79 -5.90 5.22
CA ARG A 87 -4.90 -6.98 5.71
C ARG A 87 -3.43 -6.58 5.73
N ASN A 88 -2.96 -5.86 4.71
CA ASN A 88 -1.58 -5.38 4.68
C ASN A 88 -1.28 -4.32 5.75
N LYS A 89 -2.31 -3.62 6.25
CA LYS A 89 -2.20 -2.64 7.35
C LYS A 89 -2.33 -3.30 8.72
N GLU A 90 -2.88 -4.51 8.80
CA GLU A 90 -2.95 -5.27 10.04
C GLU A 90 -1.52 -5.59 10.51
N SER A 91 -1.25 -5.31 11.78
CA SER A 91 0.04 -5.66 12.38
C SER A 91 0.07 -7.15 12.67
N SER A 92 1.12 -7.84 12.20
CA SER A 92 1.31 -9.25 12.52
C SER A 92 1.37 -9.46 14.04
N PHE A 93 0.77 -10.55 14.53
CA PHE A 93 0.82 -10.96 15.94
C PHE A 93 2.24 -11.02 16.53
N GLY A 94 3.27 -11.25 15.71
CA GLY A 94 4.67 -11.22 16.15
C GLY A 94 5.14 -9.88 16.73
N ASN A 95 4.46 -8.77 16.43
CA ASN A 95 4.72 -7.49 17.08
C ASN A 95 4.09 -7.40 18.47
N VAL A 96 2.98 -8.11 18.72
CA VAL A 96 2.34 -8.14 20.05
C VAL A 96 3.24 -8.83 21.07
N ALA A 97 3.99 -9.86 20.66
CA ALA A 97 4.91 -10.58 21.53
C ALA A 97 6.06 -9.70 22.09
N THR A 98 6.40 -8.58 21.43
CA THR A 98 7.46 -7.67 21.90
C THR A 98 6.93 -6.44 22.60
N VAL A 99 5.63 -6.16 22.50
CA VAL A 99 4.99 -5.03 23.15
C VAL A 99 4.53 -5.44 24.56
N GLY A 100 5.05 -4.77 25.57
CA GLY A 100 4.66 -4.98 26.97
C GLY A 100 3.25 -4.49 27.26
N VAL A 101 2.71 -4.86 28.43
CA VAL A 101 1.40 -4.36 28.92
C VAL A 101 1.39 -2.84 29.08
N ASP A 102 2.57 -2.22 29.23
CA ASP A 102 2.77 -0.77 29.25
C ASP A 102 2.68 -0.10 27.87
N GLY A 103 2.42 -0.87 26.80
CA GLY A 103 2.32 -0.40 25.42
C GLY A 103 3.67 -0.10 24.77
N LYS A 104 4.80 -0.45 25.40
CA LYS A 104 6.14 -0.19 24.86
C LYS A 104 6.69 -1.41 24.12
N ASP A 105 7.33 -1.17 22.96
CA ASP A 105 8.07 -2.22 22.25
C ASP A 105 9.42 -2.46 22.94
N HIS A 106 9.58 -3.64 23.54
CA HIS A 106 10.82 -4.08 24.20
C HIS A 106 11.81 -4.73 23.25
N ARG A 107 11.53 -4.76 21.94
CA ARG A 107 12.47 -5.24 20.94
C ARG A 107 13.77 -4.45 21.03
N LYS A 108 14.92 -5.15 21.07
CA LYS A 108 16.23 -4.52 21.03
C LYS A 108 16.33 -3.67 19.75
N MET A 109 16.42 -2.35 19.92
CA MET A 109 16.53 -1.40 18.80
C MET A 109 17.77 -1.72 17.97
N THR A 110 17.58 -2.47 16.90
CA THR A 110 18.60 -2.78 15.91
C THR A 110 18.42 -1.75 14.80
N LYS A 111 19.30 -0.73 14.78
CA LYS A 111 19.32 0.22 13.67
C LYS A 111 19.54 -0.56 12.38
N ARG A 112 18.81 -0.24 11.31
CA ARG A 112 19.06 -0.84 10.00
C ARG A 112 20.53 -0.65 9.63
N LYS A 113 21.14 -1.64 8.96
CA LYS A 113 22.43 -1.42 8.31
C LYS A 113 22.27 -0.26 7.33
N ARG A 114 23.15 0.73 7.43
CA ARG A 114 23.17 1.85 6.49
C ARG A 114 23.50 1.33 5.10
N ARG A 115 23.01 2.03 4.08
CA ARG A 115 23.43 1.75 2.69
C ARG A 115 24.86 2.28 2.50
N ARG A 116 25.63 1.70 1.57
CA ARG A 116 27.01 2.14 1.28
C ARG A 116 27.12 3.65 1.03
N ALA A 117 26.14 4.24 0.34
CA ALA A 117 26.11 5.69 0.08
C ALA A 117 25.97 6.52 1.37
N GLU A 118 25.17 6.06 2.33
CA GLU A 118 24.97 6.73 3.62
C GLU A 118 26.21 6.60 4.51
N ASP A 119 26.86 5.43 4.52
CA ASP A 119 28.11 5.24 5.24
C ASP A 119 29.23 6.12 4.66
N ASN A 120 29.33 6.22 3.33
CA ASN A 120 30.28 7.12 2.67
C ASN A 120 30.04 8.59 3.05
N TYR A 121 28.78 9.02 3.14
CA TYR A 121 28.43 10.37 3.58
C TYR A 121 28.84 10.62 5.04
N VAL A 122 28.51 9.69 5.93
CA VAL A 122 28.88 9.78 7.35
C VAL A 122 30.40 9.80 7.52
N ASP A 123 31.13 8.92 6.84
CA ASP A 123 32.59 8.85 6.87
C ASP A 123 33.23 10.15 6.33
N ARG A 124 32.72 10.69 5.22
CA ARG A 124 33.17 11.98 4.69
C ARG A 124 32.99 13.10 5.72
N SER A 125 31.83 13.17 6.36
CA SER A 125 31.55 14.16 7.41
C SER A 125 32.47 13.99 8.62
N ALA A 126 32.76 12.74 9.01
CA ALA A 126 33.66 12.43 10.11
C ALA A 126 35.11 12.81 9.78
N LYS A 127 35.58 12.51 8.56
CA LYS A 127 36.92 12.90 8.07
C LYS A 127 37.13 14.41 8.06
N ILE A 128 36.12 15.19 7.63
CA ILE A 128 36.15 16.66 7.66
C ILE A 128 36.31 17.17 9.10
N ARG A 129 35.43 16.75 10.02
CA ARG A 129 35.52 17.15 11.43
C ARG A 129 36.82 16.71 12.09
N ASN A 130 37.32 15.52 11.76
CA ASN A 130 38.60 15.03 12.28
C ASN A 130 39.79 15.82 11.72
N LYS A 131 39.70 16.38 10.51
CA LYS A 131 40.70 17.30 9.98
C LYS A 131 40.71 18.61 10.77
N GLU A 132 39.54 19.21 10.99
CA GLU A 132 39.40 20.44 11.78
C GLU A 132 39.92 20.27 13.22
N ARG A 133 39.57 19.15 13.87
CA ARG A 133 40.10 18.84 15.22
C ARG A 133 41.63 18.75 15.22
N ARG A 134 42.22 18.07 14.24
CA ARG A 134 43.69 17.95 14.12
C ARG A 134 44.36 19.31 13.93
N GLU A 135 43.76 20.18 13.12
CA GLU A 135 44.26 21.55 12.93
C GLU A 135 44.21 22.36 14.22
N ARG A 136 43.08 22.31 14.95
CA ARG A 136 42.97 22.96 16.27
C ARG A 136 44.00 22.42 17.26
N TYR A 137 44.11 21.10 17.41
CA TYR A 137 45.12 20.48 18.27
C TYR A 137 46.55 20.88 17.87
N ARG A 138 46.83 21.00 16.57
CA ARG A 138 48.14 21.42 16.08
C ARG A 138 48.46 22.85 16.52
N ILE A 139 47.49 23.76 16.43
CA ILE A 139 47.63 25.16 16.89
C ILE A 139 47.83 25.20 18.40
N GLU A 140 46.97 24.51 19.16
CA GLU A 140 47.01 24.48 20.62
C GLU A 140 48.29 23.84 21.18
N ARG A 141 48.85 22.84 20.49
CA ARG A 141 50.10 22.19 20.88
C ARG A 141 51.36 22.85 20.30
N LYS A 142 51.26 23.99 19.61
CA LYS A 142 52.47 24.70 19.19
C LYS A 142 53.23 25.15 20.44
N PRO A 143 54.53 24.86 20.57
CA PRO A 143 55.33 25.38 21.67
C PRO A 143 55.30 26.91 21.63
N GLY A 144 55.17 27.52 22.81
CA GLY A 144 55.27 28.97 22.94
C GLY A 144 56.64 29.48 22.53
N GLU A 145 56.72 30.78 22.25
CA GLU A 145 58.00 31.42 21.94
C GLU A 145 58.96 31.32 23.14
N VAL A 146 60.14 30.72 22.91
CA VAL A 146 61.15 30.56 23.95
C VAL A 146 61.89 31.88 24.11
N ARG A 147 61.60 32.61 25.19
CA ARG A 147 62.32 33.85 25.54
C ARG A 147 63.60 33.51 26.29
N THR A 148 64.75 33.77 25.68
CA THR A 148 66.07 33.64 26.32
C THR A 148 66.48 34.98 26.92
N TYR A 149 66.66 35.03 28.24
CA TYR A 149 66.90 36.28 28.99
C TYR A 149 68.37 36.66 29.17
N TYR A 150 69.28 36.19 28.30
CA TYR A 150 70.70 36.53 28.40
C TYR A 150 71.26 36.96 27.03
N GLN A 151 71.58 38.25 26.92
CA GLN A 151 72.54 38.79 25.95
C GLN A 151 73.52 39.68 26.73
N GLN A 152 74.81 39.52 26.42
CA GLN A 152 75.99 40.12 27.06
C GLN A 152 75.99 41.65 27.03
#